data_AF-A0A3B9XFU1-F1
#
_entry.id   AF-A0A3B9XFU1-F1
#
_cell.length_a   1.000
_cell.length_b   1.000
_cell.length_c   1.000
_cell.angle_alpha   90.00
_cell.angle_beta   90.00
_cell.angle_gamma   90.00
#
_symmetry.space_group_name_H-M   'P 1'
#
loop_
_entity.id
_entity.type
_entity.pdbx_description
1 polymer ?
#
loop_
_entity_poly.entity_id
_entity_poly.type
_entity_poly.pdbx_seq_one_letter_code
_entity_poly.pdbx_strand_id
1 'polypeptide(L)'
;MAKIKRTDYQLVQVKAKLIEKIKSECEGRGISQRKLASLVPGLTHDRISKIFNGQLGHMTVDKLIEILSHLDIRADISFKKSTAA
;
A
#
# COMPACT_ATOMS: atom_id res chain seq x y z
N MET A 1 12.98 3.38 -23.61
CA MET A 1 11.95 3.80 -22.64
C MET A 1 10.82 2.79 -22.68
N ALA A 2 10.54 2.08 -21.58
CA ALA A 2 9.51 1.04 -21.56
C ALA A 2 8.11 1.67 -21.55
N LYS A 3 7.24 1.28 -22.50
CA LYS A 3 5.80 1.61 -22.47
C LYS A 3 5.16 0.87 -21.29
N ILE A 4 4.83 1.58 -20.22
CA ILE A 4 4.01 1.07 -19.13
C ILE A 4 2.62 0.75 -19.71
N LYS A 5 2.16 -0.50 -19.61
CA LYS A 5 0.81 -0.85 -20.07
C LYS A 5 -0.20 -0.18 -19.14
N ARG A 6 -1.37 0.20 -19.67
CA ARG A 6 -2.44 0.86 -18.89
C ARG A 6 -2.81 0.09 -17.61
N THR A 7 -2.80 -1.24 -17.66
CA THR A 7 -3.03 -2.14 -16.52
C THR A 7 -1.95 -1.99 -15.44
N ASP A 8 -0.68 -1.85 -15.82
CA ASP A 8 0.44 -1.67 -14.89
C ASP A 8 0.33 -0.33 -14.16
N TYR A 9 -0.10 0.71 -14.86
CA TYR A 9 -0.33 2.04 -14.28
C TYR A 9 -1.46 2.03 -13.23
N GLN A 10 -2.58 1.37 -13.54
CA GLN A 10 -3.68 1.23 -12.58
C GLN A 10 -3.24 0.43 -11.34
N LEU A 11 -2.48 -0.65 -11.53
CA LEU A 11 -1.95 -1.44 -10.42
C LEU A 11 -1.03 -0.60 -9.51
N VAL A 12 -0.17 0.22 -10.10
CA VAL A 12 0.68 1.16 -9.36
C VAL A 12 -0.16 2.14 -8.53
N GLN A 13 -1.22 2.71 -9.12
CA GLN A 13 -2.12 3.62 -8.41
C GLN A 13 -2.86 2.94 -7.25
N VAL A 14 -3.33 1.69 -7.44
CA VAL A 14 -3.96 0.90 -6.37
C VAL A 14 -3.01 0.70 -5.21
N LYS A 15 -1.78 0.24 -5.49
CA LYS A 15 -0.78 0.03 -4.44
C LYS A 15 -0.43 1.32 -3.71
N ALA A 16 -0.25 2.42 -4.44
CA ALA A 16 0.05 3.72 -3.84
C ALA A 16 -1.04 4.16 -2.85
N LYS A 17 -2.32 4.07 -3.24
CA LYS A 17 -3.45 4.43 -2.36
C LYS A 17 -3.57 3.53 -1.14
N LEU A 18 -3.37 2.23 -1.32
CA LEU A 18 -3.36 1.28 -0.21
C LEU A 18 -2.26 1.62 0.80
N ILE A 19 -1.04 1.88 0.32
CA ILE A 19 0.10 2.23 1.17
C ILE A 19 -0.12 3.56 1.88
N GLU A 20 -0.66 4.57 1.19
CA GLU A 20 -1.03 5.85 1.78
C GLU A 20 -2.04 5.68 2.92
N LYS A 21 -3.08 4.87 2.71
CA LYS A 21 -4.07 4.55 3.75
C LYS A 21 -3.44 3.83 4.95
N ILE A 22 -2.60 2.83 4.71
CA ILE A 22 -1.87 2.12 5.78
C ILE A 22 -0.99 3.10 6.57
N LYS A 23 -0.25 3.98 5.87
CA LYS A 23 0.64 4.95 6.49
C LYS A 23 -0.13 5.94 7.36
N SER A 24 -1.19 6.52 6.83
CA SER A 24 -2.05 7.47 7.55
C SER A 24 -2.68 6.85 8.81
N GLU A 25 -3.13 5.59 8.73
CA GLU A 25 -3.70 4.89 9.88
C GLU A 25 -2.63 4.54 10.93
N CYS A 26 -1.44 4.13 10.50
CA CYS A 26 -0.33 3.93 11.42
C CYS A 26 0.06 5.22 12.15
N GLU A 27 0.13 6.34 11.43
CA GLU A 27 0.42 7.66 12.01
C GLU A 27 -0.68 8.09 13.00
N GLY A 28 -1.96 7.98 12.60
CA GLY A 28 -3.10 8.33 13.46
C GLY A 28 -3.22 7.49 14.73
N ARG A 29 -2.74 6.24 14.70
CA ARG A 29 -2.76 5.31 15.85
C ARG A 29 -1.42 5.21 16.59
N GLY A 30 -0.40 5.97 16.20
CA GLY A 30 0.95 5.88 16.79
C GLY A 30 1.64 4.53 16.59
N ILE A 31 1.30 3.79 15.54
CA ILE A 31 1.89 2.48 15.22
C ILE A 31 3.21 2.69 14.48
N SER A 32 4.31 2.31 15.11
CA SER A 32 5.62 2.30 14.46
C SER A 32 5.73 1.22 13.37
N GLN A 33 6.62 1.41 12.39
CA GLN A 33 6.89 0.40 11.36
C GLN A 33 7.32 -0.95 11.97
N ARG A 34 8.08 -0.94 13.07
CA ARG A 34 8.47 -2.17 13.78
C ARG A 34 7.27 -2.88 14.40
N LYS A 35 6.33 -2.12 14.98
CA LYS A 35 5.09 -2.69 15.51
C LYS A 35 4.22 -3.25 14.39
N LEU A 36 4.13 -2.55 13.26
CA LEU A 36 3.43 -3.06 12.08
C LEU A 36 4.02 -4.39 11.59
N ALA A 37 5.35 -4.52 11.56
CA ALA A 37 6.02 -5.77 11.17
C ALA A 37 5.66 -6.93 12.10
N SER A 38 5.48 -6.69 13.41
CA SER A 38 5.14 -7.74 14.35
C SER A 38 3.64 -8.11 14.36
N LEU A 39 2.78 -7.27 13.79
CA LEU A 39 1.34 -7.55 13.68
C LEU A 39 0.98 -8.44 12.50
N VAL A 40 1.80 -8.45 11.45
CA VAL A 40 1.47 -9.11 10.18
C VAL A 40 2.47 -10.23 9.89
N PRO A 41 2.05 -11.51 9.90
CA PRO A 41 2.94 -12.65 9.65
C PRO A 41 3.70 -12.51 8.32
N GLY A 42 5.02 -12.76 8.35
CA GLY A 42 5.87 -12.68 7.15
C GLY A 42 6.12 -11.26 6.61
N LEU A 43 5.73 -10.22 7.35
CA LEU A 43 6.07 -8.84 7.05
C LEU A 43 7.32 -8.42 7.84
N THR A 44 8.36 -7.99 7.14
CA THR A 44 9.59 -7.50 7.79
C THR A 44 9.60 -5.99 7.84
N HIS A 45 10.35 -5.43 8.80
CA HIS A 45 10.58 -3.99 8.89
C HIS A 45 11.19 -3.41 7.59
N ASP A 46 12.12 -4.14 6.95
CA ASP A 46 12.71 -3.75 5.67
C ASP A 46 11.66 -3.61 4.56
N ARG A 47 10.75 -4.60 4.44
CA ARG A 47 9.67 -4.54 3.44
C ARG A 47 8.73 -3.37 3.68
N ILE A 48 8.40 -3.06 4.94
CA ILE A 48 7.58 -1.90 5.31
C ILE A 48 8.30 -0.61 4.94
N SER A 49 9.57 -0.48 5.31
CA SER A 49 10.37 0.71 5.01
C SER A 49 10.39 0.98 3.50
N LYS A 50 10.62 -0.05 2.68
CA LYS A 50 10.61 0.06 1.22
C LYS A 50 9.29 0.58 0.66
N ILE A 51 8.15 0.02 1.09
CA ILE A 51 6.85 0.50 0.61
C ILE A 51 6.51 1.90 1.11
N PHE A 52 6.86 2.25 2.35
CA PHE A 52 6.62 3.58 2.92
C PHE A 52 7.48 4.66 2.24
N ASN A 53 8.62 4.26 1.66
CA ASN A 53 9.48 5.09 0.83
C ASN A 53 9.09 5.06 -0.66
N GLY A 54 7.91 4.53 -1.01
CA GLY A 54 7.38 4.56 -2.37
C GLY A 54 7.88 3.45 -3.30
N GLN A 55 8.60 2.45 -2.79
CA GLN A 55 9.06 1.32 -3.60
C GLN A 55 7.96 0.25 -3.73
N LEU A 56 6.95 0.56 -4.55
CA LEU A 56 5.70 -0.22 -4.70
C LEU A 56 5.89 -1.64 -5.27
N GLY A 57 7.05 -1.91 -5.89
CA GLY A 57 7.40 -3.22 -6.44
C GLY A 57 7.63 -4.30 -5.38
N HIS A 58 7.90 -3.92 -4.12
CA HIS A 58 8.24 -4.87 -3.05
C HIS A 58 7.04 -5.51 -2.33
N MET A 59 5.82 -5.17 -2.76
CA MET A 59 4.59 -5.69 -2.17
C MET A 59 3.51 -5.98 -3.20
N THR A 60 2.76 -7.05 -2.97
CA THR A 60 1.56 -7.39 -3.75
C THR A 60 0.35 -6.66 -3.20
N VAL A 61 -0.72 -6.55 -3.99
CA VAL A 61 -1.99 -5.97 -3.52
C VAL A 61 -2.57 -6.81 -2.39
N ASP A 62 -2.54 -8.14 -2.52
CA ASP A 62 -3.07 -9.07 -1.51
C ASP A 62 -2.39 -8.86 -0.15
N LYS A 63 -1.06 -8.68 -0.13
CA LYS A 63 -0.34 -8.43 1.13
C LYS A 63 -0.66 -7.06 1.73
N LEU A 64 -0.93 -6.05 0.89
CA LEU A 64 -1.40 -4.75 1.37
C LEU A 64 -2.81 -4.83 1.97
N ILE A 65 -3.70 -5.63 1.37
CA ILE A 65 -5.03 -5.91 1.92
C ILE A 65 -4.91 -6.65 3.25
N GLU A 66 -4.04 -7.65 3.34
CA GLU A 66 -3.77 -8.39 4.58
C GLU A 66 -3.29 -7.45 5.71
N ILE A 67 -2.43 -6.48 5.39
CA ILE A 67 -1.99 -5.46 6.35
C ILE A 67 -3.19 -4.63 6.84
N LEU A 68 -4.06 -4.18 5.93
CA LEU A 68 -5.27 -3.43 6.30
C LEU A 68 -6.18 -4.24 7.22
N SER A 69 -6.35 -5.54 6.95
CA SER A 69 -7.15 -6.44 7.79
C SER A 69 -6.58 -6.58 9.20
N HIS A 70 -5.25 -6.73 9.35
CA HIS A 70 -4.62 -6.82 10.68
C HIS A 70 -4.66 -5.50 11.46
N LEU A 71 -4.81 -4.38 10.77
CA LEU A 71 -5.01 -3.07 11.37
C LEU A 71 -6.49 -2.76 11.62
N ASP A 72 -7.40 -3.66 11.27
CA ASP A 72 -8.85 -3.44 11.34
C ASP A 72 -9.27 -2.13 10.64
N ILE A 73 -8.76 -1.94 9.42
CA ILE A 73 -9.04 -0.76 8.60
C ILE A 73 -9.99 -1.14 7.47
N ARG A 74 -11.13 -0.47 7.40
CA ARG A 74 -11.95 -0.46 6.19
C ARG A 74 -11.34 0.51 5.17
N ALA A 75 -10.98 0.00 3.99
CA ALA A 75 -10.49 0.81 2.88
C ALA A 75 -11.53 0.87 1.76
N ASP A 76 -11.92 2.08 1.35
CA ASP A 76 -12.65 2.34 0.12
C ASP A 76 -11.68 2.94 -0.91
N ILE A 77 -11.53 2.28 -2.04
CA ILE A 77 -10.63 2.71 -3.11
C ILE A 77 -11.46 3.00 -4.36
N SER A 78 -11.67 4.28 -4.61
CA SER A 78 -12.25 4.76 -5.85
C SER A 78 -11.18 5.36 -6.75
N PHE A 79 -11.34 5.22 -8.06
CA PHE A 79 -10.50 5.88 -9.05
C PHE A 79 -11.38 6.82 -9.88
N LYS A 80 -10.98 8.09 -9.99
CA LYS A 80 -11.59 8.98 -10.97
C LYS A 80 -11.22 8.46 -12.36
N LYS A 81 -12.23 8.19 -13.18
CA LYS A 81 -12.03 7.87 -14.59
C LYS A 81 -11.39 9.11 -15.22
N SER A 82 -10.15 8.99 -15.70
CA SER A 82 -9.54 10.04 -16.51
C SER A 82 -10.38 10.20 -17.78
N THR A 83 -11.15 11.27 -17.87
CA THR A 83 -11.65 11.77 -19.15
C THR A 83 -10.46 12.38 -19.86
N ALA A 84 -9.82 11.61 -20.74
CA ALA A 84 -8.91 12.20 -21.71
C ALA A 84 -9.74 13.18 -22.55
N ALA A 85 -9.40 14.46 -22.45
CA ALA A 85 -9.85 15.50 -23.38
C ALA A 85 -9.01 15.45 -24.65
#